data_AF-A0A951RC11-F1
#
_entry.id   AF-A0A951RC11-F1
#
_cell.length_a   1.000
_cell.length_b   1.000
_cell.length_c   1.000
_cell.angle_alpha   90.00
_cell.angle_beta   90.00
_cell.angle_gamma   90.00
#
_symmetry.space_group_name_H-M   'P 1'
#
loop_
_entity.id
_entity.type
_entity.pdbx_description
1 polymer ?
#
loop_
_entity_poly.entity_id
_entity_poly.type
_entity_poly.pdbx_seq_one_letter_code
_entity_poly.pdbx_strand_id
1 'polypeptide(L)'
;MKQKTFIIFISFILLTFLFIDNVTADSILEGEVPISNCFRLENVYEYPEYSFVVIFQFMGGYQKIINSEDCISFYKYDHPQIYAVNNSQLDLMDFDLNTEFTHLTEHKDEEMLAVMAFIRSSVHLEAEIYGRNSISFWNPTREIIQSFEIKENDLGNLYLKKTVYREYSPFMFIVYFIALMSLISMIILIKLKIVEKK
;
A
#
# COMPACT_ATOMS: atom_id res chain seq x y z
N MET A 1 -0.76 -8.00 -52.85
CA MET A 1 -0.47 -6.80 -52.04
C MET A 1 0.80 -6.14 -52.59
N LYS A 2 0.83 -4.83 -52.85
CA LYS A 2 2.04 -4.18 -53.40
C LYS A 2 3.16 -4.18 -52.36
N GLN A 3 4.41 -4.37 -52.78
CA GLN A 3 5.60 -4.43 -51.90
C GLN A 3 5.66 -3.27 -50.88
N LYS A 4 5.23 -2.07 -51.28
CA LYS A 4 5.15 -0.89 -50.41
C LYS A 4 4.16 -1.05 -49.25
N THR A 5 3.01 -1.67 -49.49
CA THR A 5 1.98 -1.91 -48.47
C THR A 5 2.46 -2.93 -47.44
N PHE A 6 3.24 -3.93 -47.86
CA PHE A 6 3.81 -4.93 -46.95
C PHE A 6 4.86 -4.33 -46.01
N ILE A 7 5.73 -3.45 -46.52
CA ILE A 7 6.73 -2.74 -45.71
C ILE A 7 6.05 -1.86 -44.65
N ILE A 8 5.04 -1.08 -45.04
CA ILE A 8 4.29 -0.21 -44.11
C ILE A 8 3.64 -1.03 -42.99
N PHE A 9 3.05 -2.18 -43.34
CA PHE A 9 2.41 -3.07 -42.39
C PHE A 9 3.41 -3.67 -41.38
N ILE A 10 4.57 -4.13 -41.85
CA ILE A 10 5.64 -4.63 -40.96
C ILE A 10 6.18 -3.52 -40.05
N SER A 11 6.43 -2.33 -40.59
CA SER A 11 6.88 -1.19 -39.78
C SER A 11 5.86 -0.82 -38.70
N PHE A 12 4.57 -0.86 -39.02
CA PHE A 12 3.50 -0.60 -38.05
C PHE A 12 3.46 -1.66 -36.94
N ILE A 13 3.60 -2.94 -37.29
CA ILE A 13 3.66 -4.03 -36.31
C ILE A 13 4.88 -3.87 -35.38
N LEU A 14 6.06 -3.61 -35.95
CA LEU A 14 7.28 -3.37 -35.17
C LEU A 14 7.13 -2.15 -34.24
N LEU A 15 6.49 -1.09 -34.74
CA LEU A 15 6.20 0.10 -33.95
C LEU A 15 5.27 -0.23 -32.77
N THR A 16 4.20 -1.01 -32.98
CA THR A 16 3.32 -1.42 -31.89
C THR A 16 4.05 -2.29 -30.86
N PHE A 17 4.99 -3.16 -31.26
CA PHE A 17 5.80 -3.94 -30.32
C PHE A 17 6.69 -3.08 -29.42
N LEU A 18 7.08 -1.88 -29.84
CA LEU A 18 7.84 -0.93 -29.01
C LEU A 18 6.95 -0.20 -27.97
N PHE A 19 5.63 -0.20 -28.16
CA PHE A 19 4.66 0.46 -27.30
C PHE A 19 3.72 -0.52 -26.58
N ILE A 20 3.89 -1.83 -26.74
CA ILE A 20 3.26 -2.79 -25.85
C ILE A 20 3.93 -2.59 -24.50
N ASP A 21 3.21 -1.99 -23.56
CA ASP A 21 3.58 -2.01 -22.16
C ASP A 21 3.84 -3.47 -21.80
N ASN A 22 5.10 -3.79 -21.49
CA ASN A 22 5.42 -5.10 -20.96
C ASN A 22 4.54 -5.27 -19.73
N VAL A 23 3.61 -6.22 -19.80
CA VAL A 23 2.85 -6.67 -18.65
C VAL A 23 3.88 -7.21 -17.68
N THR A 24 4.35 -6.33 -16.80
CA THR A 24 5.31 -6.64 -15.77
C THR A 24 4.48 -7.32 -14.70
N ALA A 25 4.50 -8.65 -14.70
CA ALA A 25 4.28 -9.42 -13.48
C ALA A 25 5.10 -8.78 -12.36
N ASP A 26 4.62 -8.82 -11.11
CA ASP A 26 5.25 -8.22 -9.93
C ASP A 26 6.75 -8.54 -9.84
N SER A 27 7.52 -7.75 -10.57
CA SER A 27 8.94 -7.92 -10.73
C SER A 27 9.52 -6.70 -10.06
N ILE A 28 10.10 -6.99 -8.90
CA ILE A 28 10.97 -6.05 -8.22
C ILE A 28 12.08 -5.76 -9.24
N LEU A 29 12.16 -4.50 -9.70
CA LEU A 29 13.13 -4.12 -10.71
C LEU A 29 14.54 -4.40 -10.20
N GLU A 30 15.49 -4.62 -11.10
CA GLU A 30 16.88 -4.80 -10.70
C GLU A 30 17.36 -3.57 -9.91
N GLY A 31 17.89 -3.80 -8.71
CA GLY A 31 18.24 -2.72 -7.79
C GLY A 31 17.06 -2.14 -7.01
N GLU A 32 15.93 -2.82 -6.94
CA GLU A 32 14.86 -2.59 -5.97
C GLU A 32 14.78 -3.72 -4.93
N VAL A 33 14.15 -3.42 -3.79
CA VAL A 33 13.84 -4.39 -2.73
C VAL A 33 12.34 -4.35 -2.42
N PRO A 34 11.73 -5.49 -2.03
CA PRO A 34 10.33 -5.50 -1.65
C PRO A 34 10.13 -4.74 -0.34
N ILE A 35 8.98 -4.08 -0.21
CA ILE A 35 8.51 -3.51 1.06
C ILE A 35 7.25 -4.26 1.49
N SER A 36 7.24 -4.68 2.76
CA SER A 36 6.01 -5.08 3.44
C SER A 36 5.20 -3.83 3.81
N ASN A 37 3.95 -3.75 3.37
CA ASN A 37 3.00 -2.76 3.85
C ASN A 37 2.18 -3.41 4.97
N CYS A 38 2.34 -2.90 6.20
CA CYS A 38 1.56 -3.34 7.35
C CYS A 38 0.62 -2.22 7.78
N PHE A 39 -0.69 -2.47 7.66
CA PHE A 39 -1.74 -1.65 8.26
C PHE A 39 -2.13 -2.22 9.62
N ARG A 40 -2.32 -1.35 10.61
CA ARG A 40 -2.91 -1.69 11.92
C ARG A 40 -3.91 -0.64 12.37
N LEU A 41 -4.99 -1.10 12.99
CA LEU A 41 -6.00 -0.24 13.61
C LEU A 41 -5.77 -0.24 15.13
N GLU A 42 -5.49 0.94 15.68
CA GLU A 42 -5.23 1.13 17.11
C GLU A 42 -6.53 1.41 17.88
N ASN A 43 -6.54 1.04 19.16
CA ASN A 43 -7.63 1.31 20.11
C ASN A 43 -9.00 0.75 19.72
N VAL A 44 -9.04 -0.31 18.93
CA VAL A 44 -10.27 -1.05 18.58
C VAL A 44 -11.05 -1.47 19.82
N TYR A 45 -10.36 -1.85 20.90
CA TYR A 45 -10.95 -2.27 22.17
C TYR A 45 -11.72 -1.17 22.91
N GLU A 46 -11.52 0.10 22.55
CA GLU A 46 -12.26 1.24 23.13
C GLU A 46 -13.70 1.31 22.61
N TYR A 47 -14.01 0.58 21.53
CA TYR A 47 -15.31 0.58 20.85
C TYR A 47 -15.94 -0.83 20.82
N PRO A 48 -16.24 -1.44 21.99
CA PRO A 48 -16.64 -2.84 22.10
C PRO A 48 -17.98 -3.19 21.43
N GLU A 49 -18.82 -2.21 21.15
CA GLU A 49 -20.10 -2.35 20.43
C GLU A 49 -19.95 -2.36 18.90
N TYR A 50 -18.73 -2.12 18.40
CA TYR A 50 -18.41 -2.11 16.98
C TYR A 50 -17.42 -3.21 16.61
N SER A 51 -17.62 -3.76 15.42
CA SER A 51 -16.65 -4.57 14.69
C SER A 51 -16.16 -3.78 13.48
N PHE A 52 -14.85 -3.77 13.27
CA PHE A 52 -14.25 -3.06 12.15
C PHE A 52 -14.00 -4.02 11.01
N VAL A 53 -14.51 -3.71 9.82
CA VAL A 53 -14.38 -4.55 8.63
C VAL A 53 -13.57 -3.79 7.59
N VAL A 54 -12.52 -4.43 7.06
CA VAL A 54 -11.83 -3.96 5.85
C VAL A 54 -12.39 -4.67 4.63
N ILE A 55 -12.59 -3.94 3.55
CA ILE A 55 -13.03 -4.45 2.25
C ILE A 55 -12.02 -4.03 1.19
N PHE A 56 -11.50 -4.99 0.44
CA PHE A 56 -10.62 -4.78 -0.70
C PHE A 56 -11.42 -4.90 -1.99
N GLN A 57 -11.45 -3.86 -2.81
CA GLN A 57 -12.31 -3.86 -4.00
C GLN A 57 -11.69 -4.52 -5.25
N PHE A 58 -10.39 -4.84 -5.24
CA PHE A 58 -9.66 -5.29 -6.43
C PHE A 58 -9.35 -6.80 -6.36
N MET A 59 -9.34 -7.47 -7.53
CA MET A 59 -9.02 -8.91 -7.70
C MET A 59 -9.83 -9.90 -6.82
N GLY A 60 -11.15 -9.92 -7.01
CA GLY A 60 -12.01 -10.90 -6.34
C GLY A 60 -12.17 -10.58 -4.86
N GLY A 61 -12.59 -9.34 -4.61
CA GLY A 61 -12.43 -8.59 -3.36
C GLY A 61 -12.49 -9.39 -2.07
N TYR A 62 -11.54 -9.14 -1.17
CA TYR A 62 -11.47 -9.79 0.13
C TYR A 62 -12.10 -8.91 1.21
N GLN A 63 -12.64 -9.55 2.25
CA GLN A 63 -13.15 -8.85 3.44
C GLN A 63 -12.60 -9.50 4.70
N LYS A 64 -12.27 -8.69 5.70
CA LYS A 64 -11.74 -9.19 6.98
C LYS A 64 -12.23 -8.33 8.14
N ILE A 65 -12.65 -8.98 9.23
CA ILE A 65 -12.80 -8.30 10.51
C ILE A 65 -11.41 -8.01 11.07
N ILE A 66 -11.16 -6.75 11.41
CA ILE A 66 -9.88 -6.25 11.90
C ILE A 66 -9.84 -6.44 13.42
N ASN A 67 -8.89 -7.23 13.91
CA ASN A 67 -8.54 -7.25 15.33
C ASN A 67 -7.39 -6.28 15.61
N SER A 68 -7.22 -5.86 16.87
CA SER A 68 -6.18 -4.89 17.27
C SER A 68 -4.75 -5.34 16.97
N GLU A 69 -4.49 -6.65 16.93
CA GLU A 69 -3.17 -7.21 16.65
C GLU A 69 -2.96 -7.58 15.17
N ASP A 70 -4.01 -7.49 14.35
CA ASP A 70 -3.92 -7.88 12.95
C ASP A 70 -3.04 -6.91 12.16
N CYS A 71 -2.00 -7.44 11.53
CA CYS A 71 -1.30 -6.76 10.44
C CYS A 71 -2.01 -7.08 9.13
N ILE A 72 -2.59 -6.07 8.52
CA ILE A 72 -3.32 -6.22 7.27
C ILE A 72 -2.43 -5.73 6.13
N SER A 73 -2.09 -6.65 5.24
CA SER A 73 -1.35 -6.36 4.01
C SER A 73 -2.31 -6.38 2.81
N PHE A 74 -2.05 -5.53 1.83
CA PHE A 74 -2.84 -5.45 0.61
C PHE A 74 -1.93 -5.25 -0.60
N TYR A 75 -2.47 -5.59 -1.77
CA TYR A 75 -1.74 -5.53 -3.01
C TYR A 75 -1.68 -4.09 -3.55
N LYS A 76 -0.69 -3.79 -4.41
CA LYS A 76 -0.26 -2.43 -4.80
C LYS A 76 -1.37 -1.52 -5.32
N TYR A 77 -2.41 -2.09 -5.90
CA TYR A 77 -3.54 -1.37 -6.50
C TYR A 77 -4.86 -1.56 -5.74
N ASP A 78 -4.81 -2.19 -4.57
CA ASP A 78 -6.00 -2.35 -3.76
C ASP A 78 -6.39 -1.00 -3.15
N HIS A 79 -7.69 -0.77 -3.10
CA HIS A 79 -8.29 0.36 -2.41
C HIS A 79 -9.06 -0.16 -1.20
N PRO A 80 -8.36 -0.40 -0.07
CA PRO A 80 -9.04 -0.84 1.14
C PRO A 80 -9.99 0.23 1.65
N GLN A 81 -11.20 -0.17 1.99
CA GLN A 81 -12.18 0.64 2.69
C GLN A 81 -12.45 0.04 4.06
N ILE A 82 -12.52 0.90 5.08
CA ILE A 82 -12.76 0.47 6.46
C ILE A 82 -14.13 0.96 6.92
N TYR A 83 -14.85 0.08 7.58
CA TYR A 83 -16.18 0.34 8.10
C TYR A 83 -16.26 -0.06 9.57
N ALA A 84 -16.97 0.74 10.37
CA ALA A 84 -17.32 0.40 11.74
C ALA A 84 -18.78 -0.06 11.77
N VAL A 85 -18.99 -1.37 11.97
CA VAL A 85 -20.31 -2.01 11.97
C VAL A 85 -20.73 -2.29 13.40
N ASN A 86 -21.95 -1.91 13.79
CA ASN A 86 -22.43 -2.25 15.13
C ASN A 86 -22.61 -3.77 15.24
N ASN A 87 -22.16 -4.39 16.33
CA ASN A 87 -22.20 -5.84 16.51
C ASN A 87 -23.61 -6.43 16.36
N SER A 88 -24.64 -5.69 16.80
CA SER A 88 -26.04 -6.12 16.64
C SER A 88 -26.52 -6.19 15.19
N GLN A 89 -25.85 -5.47 14.28
CA GLN A 89 -26.11 -5.51 12.84
C GLN A 89 -25.26 -6.57 12.14
N LEU A 90 -24.11 -6.90 12.71
CA LEU A 90 -23.18 -7.88 12.14
C LEU A 90 -23.76 -9.29 12.14
N ASP A 91 -24.47 -9.70 13.20
CA ASP A 91 -25.12 -11.01 13.30
C ASP A 91 -26.22 -11.24 12.23
N LEU A 92 -26.74 -10.15 11.65
CA LEU A 92 -27.75 -10.19 10.59
C LEU A 92 -27.11 -10.28 9.19
N MET A 93 -25.79 -10.13 9.11
CA MET A 93 -25.03 -10.19 7.88
C MET A 93 -24.36 -11.58 7.80
N ASP A 94 -24.79 -12.42 6.87
CA ASP A 94 -24.16 -13.72 6.60
C ASP A 94 -22.81 -13.50 5.90
N PHE A 95 -21.83 -13.02 6.67
CA PHE A 95 -20.46 -12.84 6.23
C PHE A 95 -19.76 -14.20 6.23
N ASP A 96 -19.62 -14.82 5.07
CA ASP A 96 -18.57 -15.81 4.91
C ASP A 96 -17.23 -15.06 4.82
N LEU A 97 -16.60 -14.87 5.98
CA LEU A 97 -15.34 -14.14 6.17
C LEU A 97 -14.12 -14.85 5.56
N ASN A 98 -14.30 -16.09 5.08
CA ASN A 98 -13.23 -16.95 4.61
C ASN A 98 -13.32 -17.29 3.11
N THR A 99 -14.32 -16.81 2.39
CA THR A 99 -14.38 -16.99 0.94
C THR A 99 -13.45 -15.97 0.27
N GLU A 100 -12.36 -16.46 -0.31
CA GLU A 100 -11.69 -15.71 -1.38
C GLU A 100 -12.71 -15.54 -2.51
N PHE A 101 -13.10 -14.30 -2.83
CA PHE A 101 -14.12 -14.03 -3.85
C PHE A 101 -13.52 -14.16 -5.26
N THR A 102 -12.90 -15.29 -5.57
CA THR A 102 -12.14 -15.52 -6.80
C THR A 102 -12.98 -15.58 -8.09
N HIS A 103 -14.31 -15.40 -8.04
CA HIS A 103 -15.18 -15.60 -9.21
C HIS A 103 -16.32 -14.60 -9.46
N LEU A 104 -16.37 -13.43 -8.80
CA LEU A 104 -17.53 -12.52 -8.94
C LEU A 104 -17.53 -11.56 -10.16
N THR A 105 -16.60 -11.69 -11.11
CA THR A 105 -16.59 -10.79 -12.29
C THR A 105 -17.71 -11.02 -13.31
N GLU A 106 -18.53 -12.06 -13.19
CA GLU A 106 -19.56 -12.37 -14.21
C GLU A 106 -21.02 -12.25 -13.76
N HIS A 107 -21.30 -12.10 -12.46
CA HIS A 107 -22.66 -11.80 -12.00
C HIS A 107 -22.68 -10.49 -11.22
N LYS A 108 -23.45 -9.54 -11.75
CA LYS A 108 -23.87 -8.33 -11.05
C LYS A 108 -24.83 -8.76 -9.94
N ASP A 109 -24.29 -9.33 -8.87
CA ASP A 109 -25.11 -9.86 -7.79
C ASP A 109 -25.64 -8.71 -6.95
N GLU A 110 -26.96 -8.59 -6.95
CA GLU A 110 -27.73 -7.71 -6.07
C GLU A 110 -27.39 -7.95 -4.59
N GLU A 111 -26.84 -9.11 -4.23
CA GLU A 111 -26.27 -9.42 -2.93
C GLU A 111 -25.02 -8.59 -2.61
N MET A 112 -24.11 -8.37 -3.55
CA MET A 112 -22.92 -7.52 -3.30
C MET A 112 -23.34 -6.06 -3.11
N LEU A 113 -24.33 -5.61 -3.88
CA LEU A 113 -24.95 -4.30 -3.67
C LEU A 113 -25.70 -4.24 -2.35
N ALA A 114 -26.34 -5.33 -1.91
CA ALA A 114 -27.00 -5.40 -0.61
C ALA A 114 -25.97 -5.34 0.52
N VAL A 115 -24.92 -6.15 0.51
CA VAL A 115 -23.82 -6.13 1.49
C VAL A 115 -23.17 -4.75 1.52
N MET A 116 -22.82 -4.16 0.38
CA MET A 116 -22.28 -2.79 0.31
C MET A 116 -23.29 -1.72 0.76
N ALA A 117 -24.60 -1.90 0.49
CA ALA A 117 -25.65 -0.97 0.93
C ALA A 117 -25.91 -1.07 2.45
N PHE A 118 -25.84 -2.26 3.02
CA PHE A 118 -25.93 -2.49 4.46
C PHE A 118 -24.69 -1.97 5.19
N ILE A 119 -23.49 -2.15 4.60
CA ILE A 119 -22.25 -1.57 5.13
C ILE A 119 -22.24 -0.05 4.99
N ARG A 120 -22.86 0.53 3.96
CA ARG A 120 -23.08 2.00 3.86
C ARG A 120 -23.98 2.56 4.97
N SER A 121 -24.78 1.74 5.65
CA SER A 121 -25.53 2.18 6.84
C SER A 121 -24.64 2.32 8.08
N SER A 122 -23.44 1.74 8.03
CA SER A 122 -22.42 1.79 9.06
C SER A 122 -21.43 2.92 8.80
N VAL A 123 -20.77 3.43 9.84
CA VAL A 123 -19.93 4.64 9.72
C VAL A 123 -18.77 4.34 8.77
N HIS A 124 -18.74 5.04 7.63
CA HIS A 124 -17.63 4.95 6.68
C HIS A 124 -16.43 5.70 7.25
N LEU A 125 -15.34 4.98 7.44
CA LEU A 125 -14.09 5.54 7.91
C LEU A 125 -13.19 5.79 6.70
N GLU A 126 -13.04 7.06 6.32
CA GLU A 126 -12.18 7.43 5.20
C GLU A 126 -10.70 7.21 5.58
N ALA A 127 -10.09 6.22 4.95
CA ALA A 127 -8.64 6.00 4.98
C ALA A 127 -8.16 5.69 3.57
N GLU A 128 -7.53 6.67 2.93
CA GLU A 128 -6.79 6.40 1.69
C GLU A 128 -5.43 5.81 2.03
N ILE A 129 -5.27 4.53 1.67
CA ILE A 129 -4.04 3.78 1.91
C ILE A 129 -3.34 3.55 0.57
N TYR A 130 -2.32 4.36 0.31
CA TYR A 130 -1.43 4.18 -0.83
C TYR A 130 -0.10 3.60 -0.36
N GLY A 131 0.32 2.49 -0.97
CA GLY A 131 1.60 1.81 -0.70
C GLY A 131 2.32 1.50 -2.01
N ARG A 132 3.63 1.75 -2.06
CA ARG A 132 4.49 1.24 -3.13
C ARG A 132 5.12 -0.05 -2.60
N ASN A 133 4.98 -1.16 -3.32
CA ASN A 133 5.45 -2.49 -2.85
C ASN A 133 6.95 -2.72 -3.07
N SER A 134 7.65 -1.74 -3.64
CA SER A 134 9.10 -1.75 -3.81
C SER A 134 9.68 -0.35 -3.68
N ILE A 135 10.95 -0.30 -3.32
CA ILE A 135 11.79 0.89 -3.35
C ILE A 135 13.15 0.54 -3.93
N SER A 136 13.87 1.56 -4.39
CA SER A 136 15.29 1.41 -4.73
C SER A 136 16.08 0.79 -3.58
N PHE A 137 17.01 -0.10 -3.91
CA PHE A 137 17.99 -0.72 -3.01
C PHE A 137 18.82 0.31 -2.22
N TRP A 138 18.99 1.51 -2.78
CA TRP A 138 19.67 2.62 -2.11
C TRP A 138 18.80 3.34 -1.08
N ASN A 139 17.49 3.07 -1.05
CA ASN A 139 16.59 3.63 -0.06
C ASN A 139 16.73 2.82 1.25
N PRO A 140 17.03 3.48 2.39
CA PRO A 140 17.19 2.80 3.66
C PRO A 140 15.90 2.22 4.24
N THR A 141 14.74 2.59 3.72
CA THR A 141 13.45 2.14 4.25
C THR A 141 13.33 0.62 4.07
N ARG A 142 12.89 -0.11 5.09
CA ARG A 142 12.62 -1.56 4.98
C ARG A 142 11.15 -1.87 5.05
N GLU A 143 10.46 -1.14 5.92
CA GLU A 143 9.05 -1.32 6.19
C GLU A 143 8.38 0.03 6.32
N ILE A 144 7.14 0.10 5.85
CA ILE A 144 6.25 1.23 6.07
C ILE A 144 5.09 0.70 6.89
N ILE A 145 5.07 1.10 8.17
CA ILE A 145 3.98 0.76 9.08
C ILE A 145 3.03 1.94 9.10
N GLN A 146 1.77 1.69 8.72
CA GLN A 146 0.72 2.68 8.80
C GLN A 146 -0.21 2.30 9.95
N SER A 147 -0.24 3.15 10.97
CA SER A 147 -1.12 3.02 12.11
C SER A 147 -2.29 3.99 11.94
N PHE A 148 -3.49 3.51 12.19
CA PHE A 148 -4.70 4.31 12.15
C PHE A 148 -5.35 4.25 13.53
N GLU A 149 -5.46 5.41 14.15
CA GLU A 149 -6.10 5.58 15.45
C GLU A 149 -7.56 6.01 15.22
N ILE A 150 -8.51 5.28 15.80
CA ILE A 150 -9.91 5.68 15.77
C ILE A 150 -10.10 6.88 16.70
N LYS A 151 -10.80 7.91 16.21
CA LYS A 151 -11.15 9.10 16.96
C LYS A 151 -12.62 9.40 16.81
N GLU A 152 -13.20 9.98 17.86
CA GLU A 152 -14.56 10.48 17.86
C GLU A 152 -14.53 12.02 17.87
N ASN A 153 -15.39 12.66 17.09
CA ASN A 153 -15.56 14.10 17.13
C ASN A 153 -16.64 14.53 18.14
N ASP A 154 -16.78 15.83 18.39
CA ASP A 154 -17.76 16.37 19.35
C ASP A 154 -19.23 16.02 19.03
N LEU A 155 -19.49 15.55 17.80
CA LEU A 155 -20.81 15.14 17.32
C LEU A 155 -21.02 13.61 17.42
N GLY A 156 -20.06 12.87 17.98
CA GLY A 156 -20.11 11.42 18.13
C GLY A 156 -19.78 10.63 16.87
N ASN A 157 -19.21 11.27 15.84
CA ASN A 157 -18.83 10.57 14.61
C ASN A 157 -17.40 10.05 14.72
N LEU A 158 -17.22 8.79 14.33
CA LEU A 158 -15.92 8.14 14.26
C LEU A 158 -15.17 8.55 12.98
N TYR A 159 -13.86 8.75 13.09
CA TYR A 159 -12.95 8.98 11.98
C TYR A 159 -11.58 8.36 12.27
N LEU A 160 -10.75 8.22 11.24
CA LEU A 160 -9.40 7.66 11.38
C LEU A 160 -8.35 8.77 11.36
N LYS A 161 -7.46 8.74 12.34
CA LYS A 161 -6.24 9.54 12.34
C LYS A 161 -5.07 8.67 11.91
N LYS A 162 -4.47 9.01 10.77
CA LYS A 162 -3.33 8.28 10.19
C LYS A 162 -1.99 8.71 10.78
N THR A 163 -1.18 7.74 11.18
CA THR A 163 0.23 7.91 11.55
C THR A 163 1.09 6.98 10.70
N VAL A 164 2.16 7.52 10.10
CA VAL A 164 3.05 6.75 9.22
C VAL A 164 4.43 6.64 9.86
N TYR A 165 4.84 5.40 10.15
CA TYR A 165 6.17 5.06 10.63
C TYR A 165 6.98 4.45 9.50
N ARG A 166 8.25 4.87 9.38
CA ARG A 166 9.20 4.30 8.43
C ARG A 166 10.33 3.67 9.20
N GLU A 167 10.49 2.36 9.04
CA GLU A 167 11.63 1.67 9.63
C GLU A 167 12.82 1.76 8.67
N TYR A 168 13.94 2.27 9.18
CA TYR A 168 15.17 2.46 8.42
C TYR A 168 16.20 1.40 8.78
N SER A 169 16.86 0.86 7.77
CA SER A 169 18.01 -0.03 7.90
C SER A 169 19.14 0.67 8.68
N PRO A 170 19.60 0.13 9.83
CA PRO A 170 20.73 0.70 10.57
C PRO A 170 22.03 0.68 9.74
N PHE A 171 22.14 -0.23 8.77
CA PHE A 171 23.28 -0.30 7.86
C PHE A 171 23.47 0.98 7.05
N MET A 172 22.39 1.63 6.62
CA MET A 172 22.51 2.86 5.83
C MET A 172 22.97 4.05 6.66
N PHE A 173 22.62 4.11 7.95
CA PHE A 173 23.21 5.09 8.86
C PHE A 173 24.72 4.91 8.96
N ILE A 174 25.21 3.66 9.00
CA ILE A 174 26.65 3.37 9.00
C ILE A 174 27.29 3.81 7.68
N VAL A 175 26.68 3.53 6.54
CA VAL A 175 27.19 3.97 5.22
C VAL A 175 27.25 5.50 5.14
N TYR A 176 26.17 6.21 5.52
CA TYR A 176 26.16 7.67 5.55
C TYR A 176 27.18 8.24 6.52
N PHE A 177 27.35 7.62 7.68
CA PHE A 177 28.35 8.02 8.67
C PHE A 177 29.78 7.86 8.13
N ILE A 178 30.10 6.73 7.50
CA ILE A 178 31.40 6.50 6.87
C ILE A 178 31.65 7.51 5.75
N ALA A 179 30.67 7.76 4.90
CA ALA A 179 30.77 8.75 3.82
C ALA A 179 31.01 10.16 4.36
N LEU A 180 30.28 10.56 5.41
CA LEU A 180 30.45 11.84 6.09
C LEU A 180 31.85 11.98 6.71
N MET A 181 32.31 10.95 7.42
CA MET A 181 33.65 10.95 8.04
C MET A 181 34.76 11.01 6.98
N SER A 182 34.57 10.33 5.85
CA SER A 182 35.50 10.39 4.72
C SER A 182 35.58 11.80 4.12
N LEU A 183 34.44 12.47 3.95
CA LEU A 183 34.37 13.84 3.46
C LEU A 183 35.06 14.83 4.42
N ILE A 184 34.80 14.70 5.73
CA ILE A 184 35.43 15.53 6.76
C ILE A 184 36.96 15.37 6.72
N SER A 185 37.44 14.12 6.65
CA SER A 185 38.87 13.82 6.55
C SER A 185 39.52 14.46 5.31
N MET A 186 38.85 14.38 4.15
CA MET A 186 39.33 15.02 2.92
C MET A 186 39.45 16.54 3.06
N ILE A 187 38.46 17.19 3.67
CA ILE A 187 38.46 18.65 3.91
C ILE A 187 39.63 19.05 4.83
N ILE A 188 39.90 18.27 5.88
CA ILE A 188 41.02 18.52 6.80
C ILE A 188 42.35 18.42 6.05
N LEU A 189 42.55 17.38 5.25
CA LEU A 189 43.78 17.20 4.46
C LEU A 189 44.01 18.34 3.47
N ILE A 190 42.96 18.82 2.81
CA ILE A 190 43.05 19.97 1.89
C ILE A 190 43.47 21.23 2.65
N LYS A 191 42.88 21.48 3.83
CA LYS A 191 43.27 22.64 4.67
C LYS A 191 44.72 22.56 5.13
N LEU A 192 45.18 21.40 5.58
CA LEU A 192 46.57 21.20 6.02
C LEU A 192 47.56 21.46 4.88
N LYS A 193 47.27 20.93 3.68
CA LYS A 193 48.13 21.11 2.51
C LYS A 193 48.20 22.57 2.01
N ILE A 194 47.16 23.37 2.25
CA ILE A 194 47.17 24.82 1.96
C ILE A 194 48.04 25.58 2.96
N VAL A 195 48.07 25.16 4.23
CA VAL A 195 48.90 25.79 5.26
C VAL A 195 50.38 25.54 5.02
N GLU A 196 50.79 24.33 4.61
CA GLU A 196 52.20 24.01 4.32
C GLU A 196 52.80 24.75 3.11
N LYS A 197 51.95 25.30 2.22
CA LYS A 197 52.38 26.06 1.05
C LYS A 197 52.54 27.57 1.30
N LYS A 198 52.21 28.06 2.50
CA LYS A 198 52.39 29.45 2.91
C LYS A 198 53.59 29.57 3.85
#